data_AF-A0A1T4X895-F1
#
_entry.id   AF-A0A1T4X895-F1
#
_cell.length_a   1.000
_cell.length_b   1.000
_cell.length_c   1.000
_cell.angle_alpha   90.00
_cell.angle_beta   90.00
_cell.angle_gamma   90.00
#
_symmetry.space_group_name_H-M   'P 1'
#
loop_
_entity.id
_entity.type
_entity.pdbx_description
1 polymer ?
#
loop_
_entity_poly.entity_id
_entity_poly.type
_entity_poly.pdbx_seq_one_letter_code
_entity_poly.pdbx_strand_id
1 'polypeptide(L)'
;MVEGAPDTCVTFEVAGDSEQWVQVFDQTVNAAYPYSDNPEERLSKLGLSLISTKLNCWEENKFATFEVTPFEVEPVTEWLDAYFVRVLGCRSGEYHLDTAFVQI
;
A
#
# COMPACT_ATOMS: atom_id res chain seq x y z
N MET A 1 -26.96 2.58 -16.62
CA MET A 1 -25.52 2.28 -16.58
C MET A 1 -24.88 3.51 -15.98
N VAL A 2 -24.39 3.44 -14.75
CA VAL A 2 -23.54 4.52 -14.23
C VAL A 2 -22.15 4.20 -14.73
N GLU A 3 -21.64 5.02 -15.64
CA GLU A 3 -20.24 5.05 -16.02
C GLU A 3 -19.49 5.57 -14.79
N GLY A 4 -19.09 4.66 -13.90
CA GLY A 4 -18.34 5.00 -12.70
C GLY A 4 -16.93 5.40 -13.12
N ALA A 5 -16.54 6.64 -12.84
CA ALA A 5 -15.20 7.15 -13.14
C ALA A 5 -14.12 6.20 -12.57
N PRO A 6 -13.15 5.73 -13.38
CA PRO A 6 -12.11 4.79 -12.93
C PRO A 6 -11.04 5.42 -12.02
N ASP A 7 -11.10 6.71 -11.69
CA ASP A 7 -10.03 7.43 -10.99
C ASP A 7 -10.25 7.54 -9.47
N THR A 8 -10.56 6.44 -8.79
CA THR A 8 -10.60 6.44 -7.32
C THR A 8 -9.21 6.12 -6.77
N CYS A 9 -8.51 7.14 -6.28
CA CYS A 9 -7.30 6.99 -5.48
C CYS A 9 -7.63 7.15 -3.99
N VAL A 10 -7.15 6.22 -3.16
CA VAL A 10 -7.27 6.27 -1.70
C VAL A 10 -5.86 6.29 -1.12
N THR A 11 -5.54 7.33 -0.36
CA THR A 11 -4.30 7.40 0.41
C THR A 11 -4.57 6.98 1.85
N PHE A 12 -3.60 6.36 2.49
CA PHE A 12 -3.58 5.95 3.89
C PHE A 12 -2.28 6.50 4.48
N GLU A 13 -2.32 7.20 5.60
CA GLU A 13 -1.14 7.79 6.23
C GLU A 13 -1.18 7.65 7.75
N VAL A 14 -0.01 7.68 8.39
CA VAL A 14 0.04 7.70 9.86
C VAL A 14 -0.08 9.14 10.33
N ALA A 15 -1.06 9.41 11.19
CA ALA A 15 -1.30 10.76 11.71
C ALA A 15 -0.05 11.30 12.43
N GLY A 16 0.48 12.41 11.91
CA GLY A 16 1.69 13.04 12.44
C GLY A 16 3.01 12.52 11.86
N ASP A 17 2.96 11.57 10.90
CA ASP A 17 4.14 11.01 10.24
C ASP A 17 3.90 10.91 8.72
N SER A 18 4.26 11.98 8.00
CA SER A 18 4.06 12.08 6.54
C SER A 18 5.00 11.18 5.73
N GLU A 19 5.94 10.48 6.37
CA GLU A 19 6.85 9.55 5.72
C GLU A 19 6.24 8.13 5.65
N GLN A 20 5.17 7.87 6.40
CA GLN A 20 4.47 6.59 6.44
C GLN A 20 3.12 6.69 5.74
N TRP A 21 3.11 6.32 4.47
CA TRP A 21 1.92 6.37 3.63
C TRP A 21 1.81 5.18 2.69
N VAL A 22 0.58 4.87 2.30
CA VAL A 22 0.22 3.89 1.27
C VAL A 22 -0.92 4.45 0.43
N GLN A 23 -0.82 4.37 -0.89
CA GLN A 23 -1.80 4.83 -1.86
C GLN A 23 -2.29 3.66 -2.68
N VAL A 24 -3.60 3.56 -2.84
CA VAL A 24 -4.26 2.51 -3.61
C VAL A 24 -5.06 3.17 -4.72
N PHE A 25 -4.79 2.78 -5.96
CA PHE A 25 -5.48 3.28 -7.14
C PHE A 25 -5.63 2.16 -8.17
N ASP A 26 -6.85 1.97 -8.67
CA ASP A 26 -7.23 0.81 -9.50
C ASP A 26 -6.80 -0.52 -8.84
N GLN A 27 -5.83 -1.24 -9.41
CA GLN A 27 -5.25 -2.48 -8.90
C GLN A 27 -3.78 -2.31 -8.48
N THR A 28 -3.36 -1.07 -8.24
CA THR A 28 -1.99 -0.73 -7.89
C THR A 28 -1.92 -0.17 -6.48
N VAL A 29 -0.89 -0.59 -5.75
CA VAL A 29 -0.56 -0.05 -4.44
C VAL A 29 0.81 0.59 -4.51
N ASN A 30 0.87 1.90 -4.33
CA ASN A 30 2.11 2.65 -4.18
C ASN A 30 2.32 2.98 -2.70
N ALA A 31 3.48 2.69 -2.14
CA ALA A 31 3.70 2.87 -0.71
C ALA A 31 5.06 3.46 -0.43
N ALA A 32 5.17 4.18 0.69
CA ALA A 32 6.44 4.57 1.25
C ALA A 32 7.33 3.34 1.49
N TYR A 33 8.59 3.43 1.11
CA TYR A 33 9.52 2.30 1.25
C TYR A 33 10.85 2.76 1.85
N PRO A 34 11.06 2.59 3.17
CA PRO A 34 12.19 3.15 3.89
C PRO A 34 13.47 2.29 3.81
N TYR A 35 13.56 1.40 2.82
CA TYR A 35 14.65 0.43 2.71
C TYR A 35 15.34 0.53 1.34
N SER A 36 16.60 0.07 1.29
CA SER A 36 17.40 -0.01 0.05
C SER A 36 17.43 -1.40 -0.58
N ASP A 37 16.87 -2.43 0.07
CA ASP A 37 16.80 -3.78 -0.48
C ASP A 37 15.54 -4.01 -1.32
N ASN A 38 15.54 -5.06 -2.15
CA ASN A 38 14.45 -5.33 -3.07
C ASN A 38 13.11 -5.60 -2.31
N PRO A 39 12.03 -4.88 -2.65
CA PRO A 39 10.76 -5.02 -1.95
C PRO A 39 10.10 -6.40 -2.10
N GLU A 40 10.22 -7.10 -3.24
CA GLU A 40 9.65 -8.45 -3.41
C GLU A 40 10.34 -9.46 -2.50
N GLU A 41 11.67 -9.38 -2.41
CA GLU A 41 12.44 -10.23 -1.50
C GLU A 41 12.10 -9.94 -0.04
N ARG A 42 11.95 -8.65 0.32
CA ARG A 42 11.58 -8.24 1.67
C ARG A 42 10.18 -8.70 2.03
N LEU A 43 9.18 -8.44 1.19
CA LEU A 43 7.80 -8.87 1.41
C LEU A 43 7.70 -10.41 1.55
N SER A 44 8.46 -11.14 0.73
CA SER A 44 8.56 -12.60 0.83
C SER A 44 9.15 -13.04 2.18
N LYS A 45 10.23 -12.40 2.65
CA LYS A 45 10.84 -12.69 3.96
C LYS A 45 9.93 -12.32 5.14
N LEU A 46 9.13 -11.27 4.99
CA LEU A 46 8.15 -10.83 5.98
C LEU A 46 6.86 -11.66 5.93
N GLY A 47 6.70 -12.56 4.96
CA GLY A 47 5.52 -13.41 4.82
C GLY A 47 4.24 -12.64 4.46
N LEU A 48 4.36 -11.52 3.72
CA LEU A 48 3.20 -10.80 3.16
C LEU A 48 2.72 -11.48 1.87
N SER A 49 2.21 -12.71 2.00
CA SER A 49 1.74 -13.53 0.87
C SER A 49 0.22 -13.63 0.78
N LEU A 50 -0.52 -12.71 1.42
CA LEU A 50 -1.98 -12.69 1.46
C LEU A 50 -2.61 -12.47 0.07
N ILE A 51 -1.90 -11.75 -0.79
CA ILE A 51 -2.28 -11.43 -2.17
C ILE A 51 -1.08 -11.60 -3.10
N SER A 52 -1.34 -11.84 -4.38
CA SER A 52 -0.27 -11.82 -5.38
C SER A 52 0.09 -10.38 -5.68
N THR A 53 1.26 -9.96 -5.21
CA THR A 53 1.86 -8.66 -5.51
C THR A 53 2.97 -8.84 -6.52
N LYS A 54 2.91 -8.11 -7.63
CA LYS A 54 3.99 -8.03 -8.60
C LYS A 54 4.59 -6.63 -8.54
N LEU A 55 5.89 -6.54 -8.32
CA LEU A 55 6.56 -5.25 -8.30
C LEU A 55 6.50 -4.61 -9.69
N ASN A 56 6.00 -3.38 -9.75
CA ASN A 56 5.97 -2.58 -10.97
C ASN A 56 7.22 -1.68 -11.05
N CYS A 57 7.41 -0.84 -10.03
CA CYS A 57 8.58 0.04 -9.89
C CYS A 57 8.86 0.30 -8.41
N TRP A 58 10.08 0.72 -8.08
CA TRP A 58 10.46 1.19 -6.75
C TRP A 58 11.67 2.10 -6.83
N GLU A 59 11.86 2.88 -5.78
CA GLU A 59 13.05 3.69 -5.53
C GLU A 59 13.44 3.54 -4.06
N GLU A 60 14.72 3.24 -3.82
CA GLU A 60 15.24 3.02 -2.47
C GLU A 60 14.99 4.22 -1.56
N ASN A 61 14.59 3.93 -0.32
CA ASN A 61 14.29 4.94 0.69
C ASN A 61 13.22 5.96 0.26
N LYS A 62 12.42 5.67 -0.78
CA LYS A 62 11.32 6.52 -1.22
C LYS A 62 10.00 5.77 -1.35
N PHE A 63 9.88 4.88 -2.34
CA PHE A 63 8.60 4.22 -2.62
C PHE A 63 8.76 2.85 -3.26
N ALA A 64 7.71 2.03 -3.14
CA ALA A 64 7.54 0.80 -3.90
C ALA A 64 6.10 0.68 -4.40
N THR A 65 5.95 0.33 -5.67
CA THR A 65 4.67 0.23 -6.37
C THR A 65 4.42 -1.21 -6.80
N PHE A 66 3.30 -1.78 -6.39
CA PHE A 66 2.91 -3.16 -6.65
C PHE A 66 1.60 -3.23 -7.41
N GLU A 67 1.54 -4.10 -8.41
CA GLU A 67 0.28 -4.57 -8.98
C GLU A 67 -0.28 -5.67 -8.08
N VAL A 68 -1.56 -5.58 -7.72
CA VAL A 68 -2.23 -6.50 -6.80
C VAL A 68 -3.30 -7.29 -7.55
N THR A 69 -3.20 -8.62 -7.48
CA THR A 69 -4.21 -9.53 -8.08
C THR A 69 -4.49 -10.74 -7.19
N PRO A 70 -5.76 -11.11 -6.94
CA PRO A 70 -6.98 -10.33 -7.24
C PRO A 70 -7.08 -9.09 -6.33
N PHE A 71 -7.76 -8.05 -6.82
CA PHE A 71 -8.04 -6.84 -6.04
C PHE A 71 -9.40 -6.96 -5.35
N GLU A 72 -9.41 -7.57 -4.17
CA GLU A 72 -10.59 -7.72 -3.33
C GLU A 72 -10.41 -6.92 -2.03
N VAL A 73 -11.49 -6.29 -1.56
CA VAL A 73 -11.43 -5.30 -0.46
C VAL A 73 -10.84 -5.90 0.82
N GLU A 74 -11.30 -7.08 1.24
CA GLU A 74 -10.82 -7.74 2.46
C GLU A 74 -9.31 -8.07 2.40
N PRO A 75 -8.82 -8.84 1.41
CA PRO A 75 -7.40 -9.21 1.37
C PRO A 75 -6.48 -8.03 1.07
N VAL A 76 -6.94 -7.00 0.34
CA VAL A 76 -6.18 -5.74 0.19
C VAL A 76 -6.07 -5.03 1.54
N THR A 77 -7.15 -4.96 2.32
CA THR A 77 -7.13 -4.31 3.64
C THR A 77 -6.20 -5.04 4.61
N GLU A 78 -6.23 -6.38 4.64
CA GLU A 78 -5.30 -7.18 5.45
C GLU A 78 -3.84 -7.01 5.01
N TRP A 79 -3.61 -6.90 3.69
CA TRP A 79 -2.26 -6.63 3.17
C TRP A 79 -1.77 -5.24 3.55
N LEU A 80 -2.63 -4.21 3.48
CA LEU A 80 -2.31 -2.85 3.89
C LEU A 80 -1.93 -2.79 5.38
N ASP A 81 -2.73 -3.40 6.26
CA ASP A 81 -2.43 -3.54 7.69
C ASP A 81 -1.04 -4.17 7.90
N ALA A 82 -0.80 -5.31 7.25
CA ALA A 82 0.48 -6.00 7.34
C ALA A 82 1.65 -5.15 6.81
N TYR A 83 1.42 -4.33 5.77
CA TYR A 83 2.44 -3.44 5.21
C TYR A 83 2.79 -2.33 6.20
N PHE A 84 1.80 -1.65 6.77
CA PHE A 84 2.03 -0.63 7.80
C PHE A 84 2.80 -1.20 8.99
N VAL A 85 2.40 -2.38 9.50
CA VAL A 85 3.05 -2.96 10.67
C VAL A 85 4.45 -3.51 10.37
N ARG A 86 4.62 -4.27 9.28
CA ARG A 86 5.85 -5.03 9.02
C ARG A 86 6.87 -4.29 8.15
N VAL A 87 6.44 -3.38 7.28
CA VAL A 87 7.31 -2.61 6.39
C VAL A 87 7.53 -1.21 6.93
N LEU A 88 6.46 -0.50 7.31
CA LEU A 88 6.57 0.85 7.85
C LEU A 88 6.89 0.88 9.36
N GLY A 89 6.81 -0.26 10.04
CA GLY A 89 7.15 -0.38 11.46
C GLY A 89 6.11 0.26 12.39
N CYS A 90 4.89 0.51 11.91
CA CYS A 90 3.82 1.08 12.71
C CYS A 90 3.41 0.11 13.81
N ARG A 91 3.03 0.64 14.98
CA ARG A 91 2.38 -0.17 16.02
C ARG A 91 0.94 -0.47 15.59
N SER A 92 0.54 -1.73 15.70
CA SER A 92 -0.84 -2.15 15.41
C SER A 92 -1.84 -1.28 16.16
N GLY A 93 -2.71 -0.59 15.43
CA GLY A 93 -3.74 0.28 15.99
C GLY A 93 -3.34 1.74 16.27
N GLU A 94 -2.12 2.18 15.95
CA GLU A 94 -1.70 3.59 16.09
C GLU A 94 -1.79 4.42 14.79
N TYR A 95 -2.29 3.85 13.69
CA TYR A 95 -2.51 4.58 12.45
C TYR A 95 -4.00 4.95 12.28
N HIS A 96 -4.22 6.18 11.80
CA HIS A 96 -5.55 6.68 11.44
C HIS A 96 -5.70 6.61 9.93
N LEU A 97 -6.64 5.79 9.46
CA LEU A 97 -6.92 5.66 8.03
C LEU A 97 -7.75 6.88 7.58
N ASP A 98 -7.10 7.90 7.01
CA ASP A 98 -7.80 9.02 6.37
C ASP A 98 -8.01 8.71 4.88
N THR A 99 -9.25 8.40 4.48
CA THR A 99 -9.56 8.13 3.07
C THR A 99 -9.84 9.43 2.33
N ALA A 100 -8.84 9.99 1.66
CA ALA A 100 -9.02 11.13 0.77
C ALA A 100 -9.44 10.67 -0.64
N PHE A 101 -10.61 11.09 -1.11
CA PHE A 101 -11.06 10.88 -2.50
C PHE A 101 -10.56 12.03 -3.38
N VAL A 102 -9.66 11.74 -4.32
CA VAL A 102 -9.24 12.72 -5.32
C VAL A 102 -9.95 12.41 -6.64
N GLN A 103 -10.94 13.23 -6.98
CA GLN A 103 -11.49 13.28 -8.33
C GLN A 103 -10.50 14.08 -9.20
N ILE A 104 -9.88 13.42 -10.17
CA ILE A 104 -8.97 14.03 -11.15
C ILE A 104 -9.78 14.55 -12.35
#